data_AF-A0A847YPF6-F1
#
_entry.id   AF-A0A847YPF6-F1
#
_cell.length_a   1.000
_cell.length_b   1.000
_cell.length_c   1.000
_cell.angle_alpha   90.00
_cell.angle_beta   90.00
_cell.angle_gamma   90.00
#
_symmetry.space_group_name_H-M   'P 1'
#
loop_
_entity.id
_entity.type
_entity.pdbx_description
1 polymer ?
#
loop_
_entity_poly.entity_id
_entity_poly.type
_entity_poly.pdbx_seq_one_letter_code
_entity_poly.pdbx_strand_id
1 'polypeptide(L)'
;MILARVIGNVWSTRKEESLRGLKFLVVQPVAVKYDDNGKVVLADSGNTIVAGDKIGAGETEIVMVAAGSSARQSLEDTHTPIDAMVVGIIDKETFEA
;
A
#
# COMPACT_ATOMS: atom_id res chain seq x y z
N MET A 1 5.18 -2.74 -8.42
CA MET A 1 4.83 -2.38 -7.03
C MET A 1 4.67 -0.87 -6.97
N ILE A 2 3.83 -0.36 -6.06
CA ILE A 2 3.46 1.05 -5.95
C ILE A 2 4.00 1.57 -4.61
N LEU A 3 4.66 2.72 -4.61
CA LEU A 3 5.01 3.44 -3.39
C LEU A 3 3.77 4.19 -2.91
N ALA A 4 3.38 4.01 -1.65
CA ALA A 4 2.18 4.64 -1.10
C ALA A 4 2.37 5.04 0.36
N ARG A 5 1.61 6.03 0.82
CA ARG A 5 1.53 6.43 2.23
C ARG A 5 0.26 5.88 2.85
N VAL A 6 0.35 5.31 4.06
CA VAL A 6 -0.82 4.90 4.82
C VAL A 6 -1.54 6.13 5.35
N ILE A 7 -2.80 6.29 4.96
CA ILE A 7 -3.63 7.45 5.35
C ILE A 7 -4.85 7.05 6.20
N GLY A 8 -5.06 5.76 6.43
CA GLY A 8 -6.13 5.29 7.30
C GLY A 8 -6.41 3.80 7.19
N ASN A 9 -7.55 3.40 7.73
CA ASN A 9 -8.02 2.02 7.79
C ASN A 9 -9.49 1.95 7.34
N VAL A 10 -9.91 0.80 6.82
CA VAL A 10 -11.32 0.53 6.49
C VAL A 10 -11.77 -0.81 7.08
N TRP A 11 -13.01 -0.85 7.57
CA TRP A 11 -13.60 -2.05 8.16
C TRP A 11 -14.83 -2.49 7.37
N SER A 12 -14.85 -3.76 6.99
CA SER A 12 -16.03 -4.42 6.44
C SER A 12 -16.39 -5.63 7.30
N THR A 13 -17.52 -5.55 8.00
CA THR A 13 -18.04 -6.66 8.83
C THR A 13 -18.60 -7.79 7.96
N ARG A 14 -19.19 -7.45 6.80
CA ARG A 14 -19.72 -8.41 5.82
C ARG A 14 -18.85 -8.39 4.57
N LYS A 15 -17.96 -9.38 4.47
CA LYS A 15 -17.01 -9.58 3.37
C LYS A 15 -16.86 -11.07 3.09
N GLU A 16 -16.24 -11.39 1.95
CA GLU A 16 -15.91 -12.76 1.57
C GLU A 16 -15.06 -13.43 2.67
N GLU A 17 -15.24 -14.74 2.86
CA GLU A 17 -14.68 -15.46 4.01
C GLU A 17 -13.14 -15.45 3.99
N SER A 18 -12.53 -15.60 2.82
CA SER A 18 -11.07 -15.60 2.65
C SER A 18 -10.43 -14.23 2.89
N LEU A 19 -11.23 -13.15 2.95
CA LEU A 19 -10.78 -11.81 3.35
C LEU A 19 -10.79 -11.60 4.86
N ARG A 20 -11.26 -12.57 5.66
CA ARG A 20 -11.21 -12.46 7.13
C ARG A 20 -9.79 -12.62 7.64
N GLY A 21 -9.49 -11.93 8.74
CA GLY A 21 -8.14 -11.88 9.32
C GLY A 21 -7.19 -10.86 8.67
N LEU A 22 -7.52 -10.33 7.49
CA LEU A 22 -6.78 -9.22 6.88
C LEU A 22 -7.19 -7.88 7.49
N LYS A 23 -6.18 -7.06 7.81
CA LYS A 23 -6.36 -5.63 8.04
C LYS A 23 -6.44 -4.94 6.67
N PHE A 24 -7.31 -3.94 6.54
CA PHE A 24 -7.42 -3.16 5.31
C PHE A 24 -7.00 -1.71 5.57
N LEU A 25 -5.97 -1.29 4.86
CA LEU A 25 -5.42 0.06 4.92
C LEU A 25 -5.93 0.87 3.74
N VAL A 26 -6.27 2.12 3.99
CA VAL A 26 -6.43 3.12 2.93
C VAL A 26 -5.06 3.75 2.71
N VAL A 27 -4.54 3.63 1.50
CA VAL A 27 -3.22 4.14 1.12
C VAL A 27 -3.33 5.14 -0.03
N GLN A 28 -2.54 6.20 0.02
CA GLN A 28 -2.41 7.17 -1.05
C GLN A 28 -1.12 6.86 -1.83
N PRO A 29 -1.20 6.46 -3.12
CA PRO A 29 0.00 6.32 -3.93
C PRO A 29 0.76 7.65 -4.00
N VAL A 30 2.08 7.57 -3.97
CA VAL A 30 2.98 8.71 -4.06
C VAL A 30 3.94 8.54 -5.23
N ALA A 31 4.28 9.65 -5.87
CA ALA A 31 5.27 9.73 -6.93
C ALA A 31 6.44 10.60 -6.47
N VAL A 32 7.63 10.26 -6.95
CA VAL A 32 8.83 11.06 -6.79
C VAL A 32 8.73 12.27 -7.71
N LYS A 33 8.81 13.48 -7.15
CA LYS A 33 8.83 14.74 -7.89
C LYS A 33 10.02 15.59 -7.43
N TYR A 34 10.36 16.59 -8.24
CA TYR A 34 11.34 17.61 -7.90
C TYR A 34 10.61 18.92 -7.62
N ASP A 35 10.98 19.60 -6.54
CA ASP A 35 10.55 20.96 -6.30
C ASP A 35 11.37 21.98 -7.14
N ASP A 36 11.01 23.25 -7.06
CA ASP A 36 11.67 24.33 -7.81
C ASP A 36 13.17 24.48 -7.48
N ASN A 37 13.62 23.92 -6.35
CA ASN A 37 15.02 23.92 -5.92
C ASN A 37 15.76 22.63 -6.30
N GLY A 38 15.12 21.73 -7.05
CA GLY A 38 15.67 20.44 -7.46
C GLY A 38 15.70 19.39 -6.33
N LYS A 39 15.02 19.64 -5.20
CA LYS A 39 14.93 18.68 -4.11
C LYS A 39 13.86 17.64 -4.41
N VAL A 40 14.17 16.38 -4.14
CA VAL A 40 13.20 15.30 -4.24
C VAL A 40 12.14 15.41 -3.14
N VAL A 41 10.88 15.34 -3.56
CA VAL A 41 9.69 15.27 -2.69
C VAL A 41 8.78 14.13 -3.12
N LEU A 42 8.17 13.45 -2.15
CA LEU A 42 7.09 12.51 -2.41
C LEU A 42 5.76 13.27 -2.47
N ALA A 43 5.14 13.29 -3.64
CA ALA A 43 3.88 13.95 -3.88
C ALA A 43 2.78 12.93 -4.17
N ASP A 44 1.56 13.21 -3.74
CA ASP A 44 0.41 12.35 -3.98
C ASP A 44 0.17 12.16 -5.48
N SER A 45 -0.23 10.94 -5.84
CA SER A 45 -0.45 10.52 -7.22
C SER A 45 -1.64 9.58 -7.30
N GLY A 46 -2.51 9.78 -8.30
CA GLY A 46 -3.67 8.91 -8.55
C GLY A 46 -4.68 8.85 -7.40
N ASN A 47 -5.55 7.85 -7.45
CA ASN A 47 -6.61 7.62 -6.47
C ASN A 47 -6.09 6.82 -5.27
N THR A 48 -6.74 6.99 -4.13
CA THR A 48 -6.53 6.14 -2.94
C THR A 48 -6.87 4.68 -3.24
N ILE A 49 -6.11 3.76 -2.64
CA ILE A 49 -6.28 2.32 -2.80
C ILE A 49 -6.61 1.72 -1.43
N VAL A 50 -7.49 0.72 -1.40
CA VAL A 50 -7.64 -0.16 -0.23
C VAL A 50 -6.71 -1.34 -0.40
N ALA A 51 -5.69 -1.45 0.44
CA ALA A 51 -4.73 -2.54 0.41
C ALA A 51 -4.91 -3.43 1.64
N GLY A 52 -4.80 -4.75 1.45
CA GLY A 52 -4.64 -5.67 2.58
C GLY A 52 -3.31 -5.44 3.28
N ASP A 53 -3.26 -5.73 4.57
CA ASP A 53 -2.05 -5.68 5.39
C ASP A 53 -1.96 -6.92 6.30
N LYS A 54 -0.81 -7.59 6.25
CA LYS A 54 -0.41 -8.73 7.09
C LYS A 54 0.91 -8.47 7.82
N ILE A 55 1.61 -7.39 7.47
CA ILE A 55 2.94 -7.07 8.01
C ILE A 55 2.86 -6.04 9.14
N GLY A 56 1.72 -5.38 9.28
CA GLY A 56 1.43 -4.49 10.41
C GLY A 56 1.88 -3.07 10.18
N ALA A 57 1.65 -2.53 8.97
CA ALA A 57 1.96 -1.14 8.69
C ALA A 57 1.11 -0.20 9.57
N GLY A 58 1.80 0.80 10.12
CA GLY A 58 1.27 1.87 10.94
C GLY A 58 0.70 3.02 10.12
N GLU A 59 0.03 3.93 10.80
CA GLU A 59 -0.44 5.18 10.18
C GLU A 59 0.75 6.04 9.78
N THR A 60 0.61 6.78 8.66
CA THR A 60 1.62 7.69 8.10
C THR A 60 2.90 7.05 7.53
N GLU A 61 3.08 5.73 7.68
CA GLU A 61 4.20 5.02 7.10
C GLU A 61 4.17 5.03 5.56
N ILE A 62 5.36 5.02 4.96
CA ILE A 62 5.53 4.76 3.53
C ILE A 62 5.67 3.26 3.33
N VAL A 63 4.88 2.73 2.42
CA VAL A 63 4.74 1.30 2.16
C VAL A 63 4.91 0.98 0.68
N MET A 64 5.27 -0.26 0.41
CA MET A 64 5.30 -0.84 -0.92
C MET A 64 4.08 -1.75 -1.11
N VAL A 65 3.31 -1.47 -2.15
CA VAL A 65 2.06 -2.18 -2.47
C VAL A 65 2.26 -3.03 -3.71
N ALA A 66 2.01 -4.33 -3.60
CA ALA A 66 1.85 -5.22 -4.74
C ALA A 66 0.42 -5.09 -5.27
N ALA A 67 0.25 -5.11 -6.60
CA ALA A 67 -1.04 -4.93 -7.24
C ALA A 67 -1.35 -6.07 -8.23
N GLY A 68 -2.63 -6.28 -8.53
CA GLY A 68 -3.11 -7.34 -9.41
C GLY A 68 -2.87 -8.74 -8.84
N SER A 69 -2.58 -9.72 -9.71
CA SER A 69 -2.37 -11.12 -9.29
C SER A 69 -1.22 -11.30 -8.30
N SER A 70 -0.21 -10.43 -8.35
CA SER A 70 0.94 -10.47 -7.44
C SER A 70 0.57 -10.19 -5.97
N ALA A 71 -0.51 -9.44 -5.71
CA ALA A 71 -0.98 -9.14 -4.36
C ALA A 71 -1.31 -10.42 -3.56
N ARG A 72 -1.80 -11.45 -4.25
CA ARG A 72 -2.23 -12.73 -3.65
C ARG A 72 -1.09 -13.66 -3.28
N GLN A 73 0.13 -13.41 -3.76
CA GLN A 73 1.29 -14.29 -3.52
C GLN A 73 1.74 -14.30 -2.06
N SER A 74 1.34 -13.31 -1.26
CA SER A 74 1.61 -13.25 0.18
C SER A 74 0.53 -13.93 1.05
N LEU A 75 -0.52 -14.44 0.42
CA LEU A 75 -1.63 -15.13 1.07
C LEU A 75 -1.45 -16.64 0.96
N GLU A 76 -2.02 -17.35 1.92
CA GLU A 76 -2.06 -18.82 1.90
C GLU A 76 -3.02 -19.31 0.81
N ASP A 77 -4.15 -18.62 0.64
CA ASP A 77 -5.09 -18.85 -0.45
C ASP A 77 -4.90 -17.83 -1.58
N THR A 78 -4.46 -18.31 -2.74
CA THR A 78 -4.26 -17.48 -3.93
C THR A 78 -5.55 -17.18 -4.70
N HIS A 79 -6.69 -17.72 -4.27
CA HIS A 79 -8.03 -17.39 -4.80
C HIS A 79 -8.69 -16.24 -4.05
N THR A 80 -8.13 -15.77 -2.94
CA THR A 80 -8.66 -14.63 -2.18
C THR A 80 -8.86 -13.41 -3.09
N PRO A 81 -10.06 -12.77 -3.10
CA PRO A 81 -10.38 -11.70 -4.02
C PRO A 81 -9.74 -10.37 -3.56
N ILE A 82 -8.42 -10.29 -3.67
CA ILE A 82 -7.62 -9.11 -3.38
C ILE A 82 -6.74 -8.75 -4.58
N ASP A 83 -6.60 -7.46 -4.83
CA ASP A 83 -5.84 -6.88 -5.94
C ASP A 83 -4.80 -5.85 -5.48
N ALA A 84 -4.74 -5.53 -4.17
CA ALA A 84 -3.73 -4.67 -3.57
C ALA A 84 -3.33 -5.18 -2.19
N MET A 85 -2.03 -5.32 -1.96
CA MET A 85 -1.48 -5.84 -0.71
C MET A 85 -0.22 -5.07 -0.32
N VAL A 86 -0.14 -4.64 0.93
CA VAL A 86 1.10 -4.12 1.51
C VAL A 86 2.08 -5.28 1.68
N VAL A 87 3.22 -5.18 0.99
CA VAL A 87 4.27 -6.22 0.96
C VAL A 87 5.58 -5.75 1.59
N GLY A 88 5.68 -4.49 1.99
CA GLY A 88 6.83 -3.96 2.72
C GLY A 88 6.57 -2.57 3.31
N ILE A 89 7.26 -2.27 4.40
CA ILE A 89 7.36 -0.93 5.00
C ILE A 89 8.72 -0.36 4.57
N ILE A 90 8.75 0.91 4.17
CA ILE A 90 9.97 1.56 3.71
C ILE A 90 10.69 2.18 4.91
N ASP A 91 11.86 1.63 5.25
CA ASP A 91 12.71 2.17 6.32
C ASP A 91 13.46 3.42 5.88
N LYS A 92 13.89 3.45 4.61
CA LYS A 92 14.69 4.53 4.04
C LYS A 92 14.65 4.52 2.51
N GLU A 93 14.59 5.70 1.95
CA GLU A 93 14.70 5.98 0.53
C GLU A 93 15.87 6.92 0.22
N THR A 94 16.54 6.70 -0.90
CA THR A 94 17.63 7.54 -1.41
C THR A 94 17.33 7.88 -2.86
N PHE A 95 16.64 8.99 -3.08
CA PHE A 95 16.37 9.49 -4.43
C PHE A 95 17.46 10.46 -4.85
N GLU A 96 18.02 10.25 -6.03
CA GLU A 96 18.98 11.17 -6.65
C GLU A 96 18.25 12.11 -7.63
N ALA A 97 18.85 13.27 -7.88
CA ALA A 97 18.36 14.26 -8.83
C ALA A 97 19.02 14.10 -10.21
#